data_AF-A0A822ZMB9-F1
#
_entry.id   AF-A0A822ZMB9-F1
#
_cell.length_a   1.000
_cell.length_b   1.000
_cell.length_c   1.000
_cell.angle_alpha   90.00
_cell.angle_beta   90.00
_cell.angle_gamma   90.00
#
_symmetry.space_group_name_H-M   'P 1'
#
loop_
_entity.id
_entity.type
_entity.pdbx_description
1 polymer ?
#
loop_
_entity_poly.entity_id
_entity_poly.type
_entity_poly.pdbx_seq_one_letter_code
_entity_poly.pdbx_strand_id
1 'polypeptide(L)'
;MQTPLHVSAGYNNVEIVNFLLNWQGPEKVKLEAMNMYGETPLHLAAKNGCSEAARLLLHHGATVEAKANNGMTPLHLAVWSSLMADNCLTVKTLLDYNADCSVEDNEGMTPLNYLSQGPESKNLRELLHWYLEERHKHRTIEACSETKAKMAELKQELLNIVGLNELKQQLCKWAKGMLMDGKRRALGLKVAARKVSHMAFLGNPGTGKTMVARLLGKLLQMVGILPTDKVTEVQRTDLVGEFVGQTGPKTRRKIKEAAGGIVFVDEAYRLIPLQKTDDKDYGLEALEEIMSMMDVERLLLYLLATVSQ
;
A
#
# COMPACT_ATOMS: atom_id res chain seq x y z
N MET A 1 -25.61 -23.08 -18.52
CA MET A 1 -26.20 -24.03 -17.56
C MET A 1 -26.39 -23.30 -16.23
N GLN A 2 -27.59 -23.35 -15.64
CA GLN A 2 -27.83 -22.82 -14.28
C GLN A 2 -27.76 -23.99 -13.28
N THR A 3 -27.09 -23.80 -12.15
CA THR A 3 -27.07 -24.80 -11.07
C THR A 3 -28.36 -24.72 -10.24
N PRO A 4 -28.71 -25.75 -9.45
CA PRO A 4 -29.83 -25.66 -8.51
C PRO A 4 -29.73 -24.44 -7.59
N LEU A 5 -28.51 -24.04 -7.19
CA LEU A 5 -28.26 -22.86 -6.37
C LEU A 5 -28.56 -21.55 -7.12
N HIS A 6 -28.32 -21.47 -8.43
CA HIS A 6 -28.72 -20.31 -9.24
C HIS A 6 -30.24 -20.14 -9.23
N VAL A 7 -30.96 -21.23 -9.46
CA VAL A 7 -32.41 -21.23 -9.56
C VAL A 7 -33.03 -20.88 -8.20
N SER A 8 -32.64 -21.58 -7.13
CA SER A 8 -33.18 -21.31 -5.80
C SER A 8 -32.88 -19.89 -5.30
N ALA A 9 -31.67 -19.38 -5.58
CA ALA A 9 -31.31 -18.01 -5.24
C ALA A 9 -32.12 -16.96 -6.01
N GLY A 10 -32.32 -17.16 -7.31
CA GLY A 10 -33.09 -16.27 -8.17
C GLY A 10 -34.60 -16.24 -7.87
N TYR A 11 -35.14 -17.27 -7.22
CA TYR A 11 -36.54 -17.32 -6.78
C TYR A 11 -36.74 -17.02 -5.29
N ASN A 12 -35.70 -16.56 -4.59
CA ASN A 12 -35.69 -16.33 -3.14
C ASN A 12 -36.13 -17.57 -2.32
N ASN A 13 -35.85 -18.79 -2.80
CA ASN A 13 -36.22 -20.01 -2.09
C ASN A 13 -35.15 -20.32 -1.02
N VAL A 14 -35.27 -19.61 0.09
CA VAL A 14 -34.34 -19.61 1.24
C VAL A 14 -34.11 -21.03 1.78
N GLU A 15 -35.15 -21.86 1.84
CA GLU A 15 -35.05 -23.23 2.34
C GLU A 15 -34.14 -24.09 1.46
N ILE A 16 -34.33 -24.03 0.13
CA ILE A 16 -33.48 -24.77 -0.81
C ILE A 16 -32.06 -24.19 -0.83
N VAL A 17 -31.90 -22.87 -0.79
CA VAL A 17 -30.57 -22.23 -0.70
C VAL A 17 -29.85 -22.74 0.54
N ASN A 18 -30.48 -22.69 1.71
CA ASN A 18 -29.88 -23.12 2.97
C ASN A 18 -29.56 -24.63 2.97
N PHE A 19 -30.45 -25.46 2.42
CA PHE A 19 -30.22 -26.89 2.27
C PHE A 19 -29.00 -27.17 1.38
N LEU A 20 -28.90 -26.50 0.23
CA LEU A 20 -27.78 -26.68 -0.70
C LEU A 20 -26.45 -26.19 -0.10
N LEU A 21 -26.45 -25.06 0.61
CA LEU A 21 -25.23 -24.51 1.22
C LEU A 21 -24.71 -25.35 2.39
N ASN A 22 -25.61 -26.06 3.10
CA ASN A 22 -25.25 -26.96 4.21
C ASN A 22 -25.16 -28.43 3.78
N TRP A 23 -25.20 -28.72 2.48
CA TRP A 23 -25.15 -30.08 1.97
C TRP A 23 -23.82 -30.78 2.32
N GLN A 24 -23.93 -31.96 2.96
CA GLN A 24 -22.78 -32.78 3.40
C GLN A 24 -22.51 -33.98 2.48
N GLY A 25 -23.13 -34.04 1.29
CA GLY A 25 -22.90 -35.13 0.35
C GLY A 25 -21.54 -35.08 -0.35
N PRO A 26 -21.26 -36.04 -1.24
CA PRO A 26 -19.93 -36.25 -1.83
C PRO A 26 -19.49 -35.09 -2.75
N GLU A 27 -20.43 -34.38 -3.36
CA GLU A 27 -20.14 -33.19 -4.18
C GLU A 27 -20.46 -31.91 -3.42
N LYS A 28 -19.45 -31.09 -3.18
CA LYS A 28 -19.61 -29.78 -2.55
C LYS A 28 -20.29 -28.82 -3.52
N VAL A 29 -21.34 -28.14 -3.05
CA VAL A 29 -22.01 -27.11 -3.84
C VAL A 29 -21.04 -25.97 -4.13
N LYS A 30 -20.87 -25.66 -5.42
CA LYS A 30 -20.02 -24.56 -5.88
C LYS A 30 -20.78 -23.24 -5.77
N LEU A 31 -20.45 -22.47 -4.74
CA LEU A 31 -21.04 -21.16 -4.45
C LEU A 31 -20.83 -20.17 -5.60
N GLU A 32 -19.63 -20.19 -6.20
CA GLU A 32 -19.21 -19.32 -7.31
C GLU A 32 -19.37 -19.98 -8.68
N ALA A 33 -20.27 -20.95 -8.82
CA ALA A 33 -20.59 -21.48 -10.14
C ALA A 33 -21.12 -20.36 -11.02
N MET A 34 -20.68 -20.28 -12.28
CA MET A 34 -21.12 -19.27 -13.23
C MET A 34 -22.04 -19.86 -14.29
N ASN A 35 -23.10 -19.14 -14.64
CA ASN A 35 -23.96 -19.48 -15.77
C ASN A 35 -23.35 -18.99 -17.11
N MET A 36 -24.10 -19.05 -18.21
CA MET A 36 -23.60 -18.65 -19.54
C MET A 36 -23.31 -17.15 -19.70
N TYR A 37 -23.82 -16.33 -18.78
CA TYR A 37 -23.59 -14.88 -18.70
C TYR A 37 -22.46 -14.53 -17.72
N GLY A 38 -21.79 -15.52 -17.13
CA GLY A 38 -20.81 -15.28 -16.06
C GLY A 38 -21.45 -14.93 -14.72
N GLU A 39 -22.78 -14.97 -14.62
CA GLU A 39 -23.49 -14.63 -13.38
C GLU A 39 -23.38 -15.79 -12.39
N THR A 40 -23.06 -15.47 -11.13
CA THR A 40 -23.11 -16.39 -9.99
C THR A 40 -24.52 -16.45 -9.37
N PRO A 41 -24.82 -17.38 -8.44
CA PRO A 41 -26.09 -17.38 -7.71
C PRO A 41 -26.40 -16.04 -7.02
N LEU A 42 -25.36 -15.33 -6.54
CA LEU A 42 -25.52 -14.01 -5.92
C LEU A 42 -25.96 -12.95 -6.93
N HIS A 43 -25.49 -13.02 -8.18
CA HIS A 43 -25.96 -12.14 -9.25
C HIS A 43 -27.44 -12.33 -9.54
N LEU A 44 -27.93 -13.58 -9.58
CA LEU A 44 -29.34 -13.86 -9.82
C LEU A 44 -30.23 -13.43 -8.64
N ALA A 45 -29.78 -13.66 -7.40
CA ALA A 45 -30.48 -13.14 -6.23
C ALA A 45 -30.57 -11.60 -6.27
N ALA A 46 -29.46 -10.93 -6.63
CA ALA A 46 -29.40 -9.49 -6.78
C ALA A 46 -30.32 -8.95 -7.86
N LYS A 47 -30.25 -9.52 -9.07
CA LYS A 47 -31.04 -9.16 -10.26
C LYS A 47 -32.55 -9.30 -10.07
N ASN A 48 -32.96 -10.21 -9.18
CA ASN A 48 -34.38 -10.47 -8.91
C ASN A 48 -34.83 -9.90 -7.55
N GLY A 49 -34.01 -9.07 -6.88
CA GLY A 49 -34.39 -8.45 -5.61
C GLY A 49 -34.56 -9.44 -4.45
N CYS A 50 -33.95 -10.62 -4.51
CA CYS A 50 -34.06 -11.68 -3.51
C CYS A 50 -33.10 -11.47 -2.32
N SER A 51 -33.44 -10.52 -1.43
CA SER A 51 -32.57 -10.10 -0.33
C SER A 51 -32.19 -11.22 0.65
N GLU A 52 -33.11 -12.13 0.94
CA GLU A 52 -32.90 -13.22 1.90
C GLU A 52 -31.92 -14.25 1.36
N ALA A 53 -32.11 -14.66 0.09
CA ALA A 53 -31.17 -15.53 -0.60
C ALA A 53 -29.79 -14.88 -0.75
N ALA A 54 -29.73 -13.60 -1.11
CA ALA A 54 -28.48 -12.85 -1.20
C ALA A 54 -27.74 -12.84 0.15
N ARG A 55 -28.45 -12.57 1.24
CA ARG A 55 -27.87 -12.58 2.59
C ARG A 55 -27.30 -13.94 2.98
N LEU A 56 -28.02 -15.03 2.69
CA LEU A 56 -27.51 -16.39 2.96
C LEU A 56 -26.24 -16.69 2.15
N LEU A 57 -26.24 -16.37 0.85
CA LEU A 57 -25.07 -16.59 0.00
C LEU A 57 -23.85 -15.84 0.54
N LEU A 58 -24.01 -14.57 0.89
CA LEU A 58 -22.95 -13.73 1.46
C LEU A 58 -22.45 -14.27 2.81
N HIS A 59 -23.36 -14.70 3.69
CA HIS A 59 -22.99 -15.29 4.97
C HIS A 59 -22.15 -16.57 4.83
N HIS A 60 -22.40 -17.35 3.77
CA HIS A 60 -21.61 -18.54 3.41
C HIS A 60 -20.35 -18.24 2.59
N GLY A 61 -19.96 -16.96 2.47
CA GLY A 61 -18.71 -16.53 1.84
C GLY A 61 -18.80 -16.29 0.33
N ALA A 62 -19.99 -15.96 -0.18
CA ALA A 62 -20.11 -15.60 -1.60
C ALA A 62 -19.34 -14.31 -1.88
N THR A 63 -18.70 -14.27 -3.05
CA THR A 63 -17.87 -13.14 -3.43
C THR A 63 -18.75 -11.95 -3.81
N VAL A 64 -18.83 -10.94 -2.94
CA VAL A 64 -19.67 -9.75 -3.13
C VAL A 64 -19.33 -8.97 -4.40
N GLU A 65 -18.05 -8.98 -4.80
CA GLU A 65 -17.51 -8.32 -6.00
C GLU A 65 -17.30 -9.29 -7.19
N ALA A 66 -18.00 -10.42 -7.23
CA ALA A 66 -17.96 -11.30 -8.39
C ALA A 66 -18.36 -10.52 -9.65
N LYS A 67 -17.67 -10.74 -10.77
CA LYS A 67 -17.96 -10.06 -12.04
C LYS A 67 -18.59 -11.02 -13.05
N ALA A 68 -19.73 -10.63 -13.60
CA ALA A 68 -20.32 -11.28 -14.77
C ALA A 68 -19.51 -10.99 -16.05
N ASN A 69 -19.88 -11.61 -17.18
CA ASN A 69 -19.15 -11.47 -18.44
C ASN A 69 -19.07 -10.03 -18.96
N ASN A 70 -20.06 -9.20 -18.62
CA ASN A 70 -20.10 -7.77 -18.95
C ASN A 70 -19.43 -6.87 -17.88
N GLY A 71 -18.76 -7.46 -16.88
CA GLY A 71 -18.08 -6.74 -15.82
C GLY A 71 -18.98 -6.25 -14.68
N MET A 72 -20.31 -6.43 -14.79
CA MET A 72 -21.25 -6.05 -13.75
C MET A 72 -21.07 -6.91 -12.50
N THR A 73 -21.15 -6.26 -11.34
CA THR A 73 -21.20 -6.91 -10.02
C THR A 73 -22.65 -7.15 -9.57
N PRO A 74 -22.91 -7.99 -8.55
CA PRO A 74 -24.25 -8.13 -7.98
C PRO A 74 -24.88 -6.78 -7.60
N LEU A 75 -24.11 -5.80 -7.12
CA LEU A 75 -24.63 -4.48 -6.78
C LEU A 75 -25.18 -3.72 -8.00
N HIS A 76 -24.55 -3.83 -9.17
CA HIS A 76 -25.07 -3.24 -10.41
C HIS A 76 -26.46 -3.80 -10.75
N LEU A 77 -26.60 -5.13 -10.68
CA LEU A 77 -27.87 -5.81 -10.98
C LEU A 77 -28.96 -5.51 -9.94
N ALA A 78 -28.59 -5.42 -8.66
CA ALA A 78 -29.53 -5.05 -7.59
C ALA A 78 -30.04 -3.61 -7.76
N VAL A 79 -29.16 -2.68 -8.14
CA VAL A 79 -29.56 -1.29 -8.41
C VAL A 79 -30.49 -1.20 -9.61
N TRP A 80 -30.17 -1.89 -10.71
CA TRP A 80 -31.07 -1.97 -11.87
C TRP A 80 -32.44 -2.55 -11.47
N SER A 81 -32.46 -3.66 -10.75
CA SER A 81 -33.71 -4.33 -10.33
C SER A 81 -34.56 -3.47 -9.40
N SER A 82 -33.92 -2.73 -8.49
CA SER A 82 -34.63 -1.89 -7.51
C SER A 82 -35.43 -0.77 -8.17
N LEU A 83 -35.07 -0.33 -9.38
CA LEU A 83 -35.83 0.66 -10.13
C LEU A 83 -37.18 0.12 -10.62
N MET A 84 -37.30 -1.19 -10.79
CA MET A 84 -38.52 -1.82 -11.32
C MET A 84 -39.50 -2.26 -10.23
N ALA A 85 -39.03 -2.41 -8.98
CA ALA A 85 -39.77 -3.06 -7.89
C ALA A 85 -39.90 -2.23 -6.60
N ASP A 86 -39.42 -0.98 -6.59
CA ASP A 86 -39.36 -0.08 -5.41
C ASP A 86 -38.79 -0.75 -4.14
N ASN A 87 -37.95 -1.78 -4.31
CA ASN A 87 -37.37 -2.56 -3.23
C ASN A 87 -35.84 -2.49 -3.24
N CYS A 88 -35.29 -1.73 -2.30
CA CYS A 88 -33.85 -1.55 -2.12
C CYS A 88 -33.22 -2.49 -1.07
N LEU A 89 -33.95 -3.47 -0.52
CA LEU A 89 -33.43 -4.36 0.54
C LEU A 89 -32.20 -5.15 0.10
N THR A 90 -32.17 -5.59 -1.15
CA THR A 90 -31.04 -6.34 -1.71
C THR A 90 -29.81 -5.45 -1.89
N VAL A 91 -30.02 -4.17 -2.27
CA VAL A 91 -28.95 -3.17 -2.31
C VAL A 91 -28.39 -2.96 -0.89
N LYS A 92 -29.26 -2.73 0.10
CA LYS A 92 -28.84 -2.59 1.52
C LYS A 92 -28.04 -3.81 1.99
N THR A 93 -28.53 -5.01 1.70
CA THR A 93 -27.86 -6.27 2.05
C THR A 93 -26.46 -6.34 1.43
N LEU A 94 -26.30 -6.00 0.15
CA LEU A 94 -24.98 -6.00 -0.50
C LEU A 94 -24.04 -4.95 0.12
N LEU A 95 -24.56 -3.75 0.41
CA LEU A 95 -23.78 -2.68 1.03
C LEU A 95 -23.35 -3.01 2.48
N ASP A 96 -24.21 -3.70 3.25
CA ASP A 96 -23.90 -4.19 4.60
C ASP A 96 -22.77 -5.22 4.59
N TYR A 97 -22.61 -5.96 3.48
CA TYR A 97 -21.49 -6.87 3.22
C TYR A 97 -20.35 -6.19 2.41
N ASN A 98 -20.22 -4.87 2.56
CA ASN A 98 -19.11 -4.06 2.03
C ASN A 98 -18.99 -4.00 0.50
N ALA A 99 -20.09 -4.20 -0.24
CA ALA A 99 -20.10 -4.01 -1.69
C ALA A 99 -19.57 -2.61 -2.08
N ASP A 100 -18.70 -2.56 -3.09
CA ASP A 100 -18.10 -1.32 -3.57
C ASP A 100 -18.93 -0.71 -4.70
N CYS A 101 -19.58 0.41 -4.40
CA CYS A 101 -20.40 1.18 -5.34
C CYS A 101 -19.59 2.06 -6.31
N SER A 102 -18.26 2.02 -6.25
CA SER A 102 -17.37 2.70 -7.21
C SER A 102 -16.82 1.79 -8.31
N VAL A 103 -17.18 0.49 -8.29
CA VAL A 103 -16.71 -0.45 -9.31
C VAL A 103 -17.37 -0.14 -10.65
N GLU A 104 -16.54 -0.09 -11.69
CA GLU A 104 -16.99 0.06 -13.08
C GLU A 104 -17.16 -1.32 -13.75
N ASP A 105 -18.22 -1.45 -14.52
CA ASP A 105 -18.42 -2.54 -15.48
C ASP A 105 -17.59 -2.33 -16.77
N ASN A 106 -17.77 -3.19 -17.78
CA ASN A 106 -17.01 -3.11 -19.02
C ASN A 106 -17.33 -1.86 -19.87
N GLU A 107 -18.42 -1.14 -19.57
CA GLU A 107 -18.81 0.11 -20.23
C GLU A 107 -18.33 1.35 -19.46
N GLY A 108 -17.63 1.16 -18.33
CA GLY A 108 -17.20 2.26 -17.46
C GLY A 108 -18.33 2.80 -16.58
N MET A 109 -19.43 2.04 -16.42
CA MET A 109 -20.60 2.46 -15.65
C MET A 109 -20.51 1.92 -14.23
N THR A 110 -20.73 2.78 -13.23
CA THR A 110 -20.87 2.37 -11.82
C THR A 110 -22.34 2.06 -11.50
N PRO A 111 -22.66 1.38 -10.39
CA PRO A 111 -24.05 1.16 -9.98
C PRO A 111 -24.86 2.46 -9.89
N LEU A 112 -24.24 3.57 -9.51
CA LEU A 112 -24.91 4.88 -9.43
C LEU A 112 -25.34 5.40 -10.80
N ASN A 113 -24.57 5.12 -11.86
CA ASN A 113 -24.86 5.58 -13.23
C ASN A 113 -26.14 4.95 -13.79
N TYR A 114 -26.54 3.78 -13.30
CA TYR A 114 -27.77 3.09 -13.71
C TYR A 114 -29.04 3.73 -13.13
N LEU A 115 -28.93 4.65 -12.16
CA LEU A 115 -30.08 5.36 -11.60
C LEU A 115 -30.57 6.47 -12.53
N SER A 116 -31.88 6.46 -12.83
CA SER A 116 -32.53 7.57 -13.54
C SER A 116 -32.48 8.88 -12.72
N GLN A 117 -32.78 10.02 -13.35
CA GLN A 117 -32.94 11.32 -12.63
C GLN A 117 -34.35 11.49 -12.02
N GLY A 118 -35.18 10.45 -12.05
CA GLY A 118 -36.56 10.49 -11.56
C GLY A 118 -36.69 10.40 -10.03
N PRO A 119 -37.88 10.72 -9.50
CA PRO A 119 -38.17 10.67 -8.07
C PRO A 119 -38.07 9.26 -7.48
N GLU A 120 -38.39 8.22 -8.26
CA GLU A 120 -38.35 6.80 -7.85
C GLU A 120 -36.93 6.36 -7.45
N SER A 121 -35.91 6.90 -8.12
CA SER A 121 -34.50 6.62 -7.84
C SER A 121 -33.88 7.50 -6.75
N LYS A 122 -34.61 8.47 -6.20
CA LYS A 122 -34.06 9.44 -5.24
C LYS A 122 -33.57 8.79 -3.95
N ASN A 123 -34.39 7.93 -3.34
CA ASN A 123 -34.05 7.26 -2.08
C ASN A 123 -32.82 6.35 -2.23
N LEU A 124 -32.75 5.62 -3.34
CA LEU A 124 -31.64 4.71 -3.64
C LEU A 124 -30.35 5.48 -3.94
N ARG A 125 -30.46 6.63 -4.61
CA ARG A 125 -29.34 7.54 -4.85
C ARG A 125 -28.78 8.09 -3.54
N GLU A 126 -29.66 8.57 -2.65
CA GLU A 126 -29.26 9.07 -1.32
C GLU A 126 -28.58 7.97 -0.50
N LEU A 127 -29.09 6.74 -0.54
CA LEU A 127 -28.48 5.59 0.12
C LEU A 127 -27.06 5.31 -0.40
N LEU A 128 -26.88 5.23 -1.72
CA LEU A 128 -25.56 4.96 -2.31
C LEU A 128 -24.55 6.09 -2.03
N HIS A 129 -24.99 7.35 -2.11
CA HIS A 129 -24.14 8.48 -1.73
C HIS A 129 -23.75 8.44 -0.25
N TRP A 130 -24.69 8.15 0.64
CA TRP A 130 -24.40 8.02 2.07
C TRP A 130 -23.37 6.93 2.34
N TYR A 131 -23.50 5.74 1.72
CA TYR A 131 -22.51 4.66 1.88
C TYR A 131 -21.15 5.03 1.28
N LEU A 132 -21.09 5.73 0.14
CA LEU A 132 -19.84 6.26 -0.42
C LEU A 132 -19.16 7.19 0.58
N GLU A 133 -19.89 8.17 1.11
CA GLU A 133 -19.37 9.13 2.09
C GLU A 133 -18.89 8.44 3.36
N GLU A 134 -19.68 7.51 3.91
CA GLU A 134 -19.29 6.74 5.09
C GLU A 134 -18.04 5.90 4.83
N ARG A 135 -17.95 5.21 3.68
CA ARG A 135 -16.74 4.45 3.32
C ARG A 135 -15.52 5.35 3.16
N HIS A 136 -15.69 6.55 2.59
CA HIS A 136 -14.63 7.56 2.54
C HIS A 136 -14.20 8.00 3.95
N LYS A 137 -15.15 8.27 4.86
CA LYS A 137 -14.83 8.60 6.27
C LYS A 137 -14.06 7.47 6.94
N HIS A 138 -14.53 6.22 6.84
CA HIS A 138 -13.84 5.07 7.41
C HIS A 138 -12.42 4.92 6.86
N ARG A 139 -12.24 4.97 5.54
CA ARG A 139 -10.89 4.97 4.91
C ARG A 139 -10.01 6.11 5.42
N THR A 140 -10.57 7.31 5.61
CA THR A 140 -9.79 8.46 6.14
C THR A 140 -9.40 8.27 7.61
N ILE A 141 -10.26 7.65 8.41
CA ILE A 141 -10.03 7.36 9.84
C ILE A 141 -8.97 6.26 9.97
N GLU A 142 -9.09 5.17 9.20
CA GLU A 142 -8.11 4.08 9.16
C GLU A 142 -6.73 4.58 8.72
N ALA A 143 -6.65 5.37 7.64
CA ALA A 143 -5.40 5.98 7.21
C ALA A 143 -4.81 6.92 8.28
N CYS A 144 -5.66 7.59 9.07
CA CYS A 144 -5.23 8.45 10.17
C CYS A 144 -4.74 7.64 11.38
N SER A 145 -5.36 6.50 11.68
CA SER A 145 -4.97 5.63 12.79
C SER A 145 -3.65 4.92 12.48
N GLU A 146 -3.48 4.43 11.25
CA GLU A 146 -2.24 3.79 10.80
C GLU A 146 -1.06 4.76 10.83
N THR A 147 -1.24 5.97 10.30
CA THR A 147 -0.20 7.02 10.33
C THR A 147 0.15 7.44 11.76
N LYS A 148 -0.83 7.48 12.66
CA LYS A 148 -0.62 7.77 14.08
C LYS A 148 0.17 6.64 14.77
N ALA A 149 -0.13 5.38 14.46
CA ALA A 149 0.58 4.22 15.00
C ALA A 149 2.05 4.22 14.56
N LYS A 150 2.31 4.38 13.25
CA LYS A 150 3.67 4.49 12.69
C LYS A 150 4.48 5.60 13.35
N MET A 151 3.87 6.76 13.60
CA MET A 151 4.54 7.88 14.27
C MET A 151 4.83 7.59 15.76
N ALA A 152 3.95 6.86 16.44
CA ALA A 152 4.16 6.50 17.84
C ALA A 152 5.32 5.53 18.01
N GLU A 153 5.39 4.51 17.15
CA GLU A 153 6.50 3.56 17.09
C GLU A 153 7.85 4.26 16.86
N LEU A 154 7.92 5.14 15.86
CA LEU A 154 9.12 5.93 15.59
C LEU A 154 9.57 6.77 16.80
N LYS A 155 8.61 7.41 17.50
CA LYS A 155 8.93 8.19 18.69
C LYS A 155 9.50 7.31 19.81
N GLN A 156 8.97 6.11 20.00
CA GLN A 156 9.49 5.15 20.98
C GLN A 156 10.92 4.75 20.63
N GLU A 157 11.21 4.43 19.36
CA GLU A 157 12.57 4.09 18.95
C GLU A 157 13.55 5.27 19.11
N LEU A 158 13.12 6.50 18.83
CA LEU A 158 13.92 7.70 19.04
C LEU A 158 14.18 8.01 20.52
N LEU A 159 13.28 7.62 21.44
CA LEU A 159 13.49 7.78 22.88
C LEU A 159 14.62 6.88 23.40
N ASN A 160 14.82 5.71 22.80
CA ASN A 160 15.86 4.76 23.20
C ASN A 160 17.29 5.26 22.93
N ILE A 161 17.48 6.25 22.04
CA ILE A 161 18.79 6.87 21.83
C ILE A 161 19.06 7.87 22.96
N VAL A 162 20.20 7.80 23.65
CA VAL A 162 20.58 8.82 24.64
C VAL A 162 21.23 10.00 23.91
N GLY A 163 20.77 11.23 24.19
CA GLY A 163 21.30 12.45 23.56
C GLY A 163 20.70 12.79 22.17
N LEU A 164 21.35 13.70 21.43
CA LEU A 164 20.98 14.14 20.07
C LEU A 164 19.58 14.80 19.93
N ASN A 165 19.17 15.60 20.92
CA ASN A 165 17.82 16.20 20.95
C ASN A 165 17.47 17.01 19.69
N GLU A 166 18.39 17.83 19.18
CA GLU A 166 18.17 18.64 17.97
C GLU A 166 17.94 17.74 16.74
N LEU A 167 18.78 16.72 16.56
CA LEU A 167 18.64 15.76 15.47
C LEU A 167 17.32 14.99 15.53
N LYS A 168 16.91 14.56 16.73
CA LYS A 168 15.62 13.90 16.93
C LYS A 168 14.44 14.80 16.56
N GLN A 169 14.51 16.09 16.90
CA GLN A 169 13.47 17.04 16.51
C GLN A 169 13.41 17.21 14.98
N GLN A 170 14.56 17.31 14.32
CA GLN A 170 14.64 17.39 12.86
C GLN A 170 14.11 16.14 12.17
N LEU A 171 14.51 14.95 12.63
CA LEU A 171 13.99 13.66 12.15
C LEU A 171 12.49 13.55 12.36
N CYS A 172 11.96 13.95 13.52
CA CYS A 172 10.52 13.99 13.78
C CYS A 172 9.77 14.94 12.84
N LYS A 173 10.31 16.14 12.58
CA LYS A 173 9.70 17.09 11.62
C LYS A 173 9.67 16.50 10.22
N TRP A 174 10.76 15.85 9.81
CA TRP A 174 10.88 15.21 8.51
C TRP A 174 9.90 14.04 8.35
N ALA A 175 9.88 13.12 9.32
CA ALA A 175 8.96 11.99 9.39
C ALA A 175 7.50 12.43 9.30
N LYS A 176 7.10 13.45 10.08
CA LYS A 176 5.75 14.03 10.01
C LYS A 176 5.43 14.52 8.61
N GLY A 177 6.34 15.28 7.99
CA GLY A 177 6.14 15.78 6.63
C GLY A 177 5.89 14.65 5.63
N MET A 178 6.65 13.56 5.74
CA MET A 178 6.52 12.43 4.83
C MET A 178 5.25 11.60 5.06
N LEU A 179 4.87 11.36 6.32
CA LEU A 179 3.61 10.69 6.66
C LEU A 179 2.40 11.49 6.15
N MET A 180 2.44 12.82 6.23
CA MET A 180 1.40 13.68 5.69
C MET A 180 1.34 13.63 4.16
N ASP A 181 2.49 13.53 3.48
CA ASP A 181 2.54 13.32 2.03
C ASP A 181 1.96 11.96 1.63
N GLY A 182 2.25 10.90 2.40
CA GLY A 182 1.65 9.58 2.24
C GLY A 182 0.13 9.63 2.41
N LYS A 183 -0.37 10.30 3.46
CA LYS A 183 -1.81 10.50 3.70
C LYS A 183 -2.49 11.23 2.55
N ARG A 184 -1.87 12.30 2.03
CA ARG A 184 -2.38 13.04 0.86
C ARG A 184 -2.51 12.12 -0.37
N ARG A 185 -1.52 11.27 -0.64
CA ARG A 185 -1.58 10.28 -1.74
C ARG A 185 -2.68 9.24 -1.55
N ALA A 186 -2.85 8.72 -0.34
CA ALA A 186 -3.93 7.76 -0.02
C ALA A 186 -5.33 8.37 -0.23
N LEU A 187 -5.45 9.69 -0.09
CA LEU A 187 -6.67 10.44 -0.38
C LEU A 187 -6.79 10.87 -1.87
N GLY A 188 -5.92 10.39 -2.75
CA GLY A 188 -5.94 10.74 -4.17
C GLY A 188 -5.42 12.14 -4.50
N LEU A 189 -4.87 12.86 -3.53
CA LEU A 189 -4.27 14.18 -3.78
C LEU A 189 -2.90 14.03 -4.47
N LYS A 190 -2.67 14.82 -5.52
CA LYS A 190 -1.39 14.86 -6.23
C LYS A 190 -0.33 15.51 -5.34
N VAL A 191 0.65 14.72 -4.91
CA VAL A 191 1.83 15.19 -4.17
C VAL A 191 3.06 14.98 -5.03
N ALA A 192 3.92 16.00 -5.15
CA ALA A 192 5.19 15.87 -5.86
C ALA A 192 6.06 14.76 -5.23
N ALA A 193 6.74 13.98 -6.06
CA ALA A 193 7.70 12.99 -5.57
C ALA A 193 8.81 13.73 -4.79
N ARG A 194 8.95 13.42 -3.49
CA ARG A 194 10.11 13.90 -2.74
C ARG A 194 11.35 13.21 -3.28
N LYS A 195 12.32 14.00 -3.74
CA LYS A 195 13.68 13.49 -3.96
C LYS A 195 14.24 13.10 -2.60
N VAL A 196 14.72 11.87 -2.46
CA VAL A 196 15.44 11.44 -1.25
C VAL A 196 16.78 12.16 -1.29
N SER A 197 17.00 13.08 -0.35
CA SER A 197 18.27 13.80 -0.24
C SER A 197 19.22 13.00 0.63
N HIS A 198 20.42 12.73 0.14
CA HIS A 198 21.52 12.18 0.93
C HIS A 198 21.82 13.07 2.15
N MET A 199 22.33 12.50 3.24
CA MET A 199 22.56 13.24 4.49
C MET A 199 24.00 13.06 4.96
N ALA A 200 24.50 14.01 5.74
CA ALA A 200 25.80 13.89 6.41
C ALA A 200 25.60 14.05 7.93
N PHE A 201 26.19 13.15 8.71
CA PHE A 201 26.12 13.17 10.17
C PHE A 201 27.47 13.57 10.77
N LEU A 202 27.62 14.84 11.13
CA LEU A 202 28.83 15.37 11.79
C LEU A 202 28.83 15.11 13.31
N GLY A 203 29.99 14.84 13.90
CA GLY A 203 30.16 14.64 15.35
C GLY A 203 31.15 13.53 15.73
N ASN A 204 31.50 13.48 17.01
CA ASN A 204 32.58 12.62 17.52
C ASN A 204 32.25 11.11 17.41
N PRO A 205 33.27 10.23 17.37
CA PRO A 205 33.07 8.78 17.49
C PRO A 205 32.26 8.43 18.75
N GLY A 206 31.41 7.41 18.69
CA GLY A 206 30.57 6.98 19.82
C GLY A 206 29.30 7.81 20.05
N THR A 207 29.00 8.81 19.21
CA THR A 207 27.78 9.64 19.32
C THR A 207 26.50 8.97 18.79
N GLY A 208 26.54 7.67 18.44
CA GLY A 208 25.35 6.91 18.01
C GLY A 208 24.94 7.12 16.54
N LYS A 209 25.83 7.62 15.68
CA LYS A 209 25.56 7.85 14.24
C LYS A 209 25.02 6.62 13.51
N THR A 210 25.64 5.46 13.75
CA THR A 210 25.20 4.18 13.17
C THR A 210 23.79 3.79 13.64
N MET A 211 23.43 4.10 14.89
CA MET A 211 22.06 3.88 15.38
C MET A 211 21.06 4.80 14.67
N VAL A 212 21.42 6.08 14.49
CA VAL A 212 20.58 7.03 13.73
C VAL A 212 20.38 6.55 12.29
N ALA A 213 21.42 6.04 11.63
CA ALA A 213 21.34 5.48 10.29
C ALA A 213 20.32 4.32 10.23
N ARG A 214 20.36 3.40 11.20
CA ARG A 214 19.41 2.27 11.31
C ARG A 214 17.97 2.74 11.52
N LEU A 215 17.75 3.70 12.42
CA LEU A 215 16.42 4.29 12.62
C LEU A 215 15.90 5.00 11.37
N LEU A 216 16.78 5.68 10.65
CA LEU A 216 16.44 6.35 9.41
C LEU A 216 16.03 5.34 8.33
N GLY A 217 16.71 4.19 8.26
CA GLY A 217 16.35 3.07 7.39
C GLY A 217 14.93 2.59 7.67
N LYS A 218 14.64 2.30 8.94
CA LYS A 218 13.29 1.90 9.38
C LYS A 218 12.24 2.96 9.04
N LEU A 219 12.48 4.23 9.36
CA LEU A 219 11.56 5.33 9.05
C LEU A 219 11.25 5.38 7.55
N LEU A 220 12.29 5.34 6.72
CA LEU A 220 12.14 5.44 5.27
C LEU A 220 11.42 4.23 4.68
N GLN A 221 11.61 3.03 5.25
CA GLN A 221 10.86 1.84 4.90
C GLN A 221 9.37 1.96 5.32
N MET A 222 9.10 2.35 6.56
CA MET A 222 7.74 2.51 7.10
C MET A 222 6.88 3.52 6.31
N VAL A 223 7.54 4.56 5.79
CA VAL A 223 6.92 5.61 4.96
C VAL A 223 6.81 5.20 3.49
N GLY A 224 7.41 4.08 3.09
CA GLY A 224 7.36 3.54 1.72
C GLY A 224 8.27 4.27 0.73
N ILE A 225 9.33 4.92 1.21
CA ILE A 225 10.35 5.57 0.38
C ILE A 225 11.44 4.58 -0.02
N LEU A 226 11.86 3.75 0.93
CA LEU A 226 12.79 2.64 0.68
C LEU A 226 12.02 1.31 0.73
N PRO A 227 12.35 0.33 -0.12
CA PRO A 227 11.76 -1.00 -0.03
C PRO A 227 12.26 -1.78 1.20
N THR A 228 13.47 -1.49 1.70
CA THR A 228 14.06 -2.17 2.87
C THR A 228 14.59 -1.18 3.90
N ASP A 229 14.61 -1.58 5.18
CA ASP A 229 15.28 -0.85 6.26
C ASP A 229 16.78 -1.18 6.37
N LYS A 230 17.31 -1.96 5.43
CA LYS A 230 18.69 -2.45 5.44
C LYS A 230 19.66 -1.27 5.41
N VAL A 231 20.52 -1.20 6.42
CA VAL A 231 21.66 -0.27 6.45
C VAL A 231 22.93 -1.08 6.24
N THR A 232 23.61 -0.81 5.14
CA THR A 232 24.93 -1.39 4.84
C THR A 232 25.97 -0.40 5.31
N GLU A 233 26.64 -0.74 6.40
CA GLU A 233 27.78 0.01 6.93
C GLU A 233 29.03 -0.36 6.14
N VAL A 234 29.77 0.65 5.71
CA VAL A 234 30.90 0.52 4.80
C VAL A 234 32.03 1.42 5.28
N GLN A 235 33.25 0.88 5.31
CA GLN A 235 34.47 1.62 5.62
C GLN A 235 35.36 1.77 4.39
N ARG A 236 36.44 2.57 4.51
CA ARG A 236 37.44 2.75 3.42
C ARG A 236 37.97 1.42 2.88
N THR A 237 38.24 0.44 3.76
CA THR A 237 38.75 -0.89 3.39
C THR A 237 37.77 -1.70 2.54
N ASP A 238 36.47 -1.44 2.66
CA ASP A 238 35.42 -2.12 1.89
C ASP A 238 35.24 -1.53 0.50
N LEU A 239 35.59 -0.26 0.31
CA LEU A 239 35.42 0.48 -0.94
C LEU A 239 36.69 0.49 -1.79
N VAL A 240 37.84 0.72 -1.16
CA VAL A 240 39.12 0.97 -1.84
C VAL A 240 39.87 -0.36 -2.04
N GLY A 241 40.35 -0.58 -3.26
CA GLY A 241 41.18 -1.74 -3.62
C GLY A 241 42.65 -1.55 -3.23
N GLU A 242 43.39 -2.66 -3.11
CA GLU A 242 44.84 -2.63 -2.85
C GLU A 242 45.65 -2.32 -4.12
N PHE A 243 45.07 -2.61 -5.29
CA PHE A 243 45.73 -2.46 -6.59
C PHE A 243 44.92 -1.57 -7.54
N VAL A 244 45.63 -0.95 -8.49
CA VAL A 244 45.05 -0.11 -9.56
C VAL A 244 43.89 -0.83 -10.25
N GLY A 245 42.77 -0.13 -10.44
CA GLY A 245 41.62 -0.63 -11.19
C GLY A 245 40.70 -1.60 -10.42
N GLN A 246 41.02 -1.92 -9.16
CA GLN A 246 40.14 -2.73 -8.31
C GLN A 246 39.08 -1.89 -7.58
N THR A 247 39.34 -0.60 -7.36
CA THR A 247 38.50 0.27 -6.51
C THR A 247 37.10 0.49 -7.09
N GLY A 248 36.98 0.93 -8.35
CA GLY A 248 35.67 1.13 -8.98
C GLY A 248 34.76 -0.10 -8.93
N PRO A 249 35.19 -1.29 -9.41
CA PRO A 249 34.40 -2.52 -9.32
C PRO A 249 34.02 -2.92 -7.88
N LYS A 250 34.94 -2.76 -6.93
CA LYS A 250 34.72 -3.10 -5.51
C LYS A 250 33.66 -2.20 -4.88
N THR A 251 33.77 -0.89 -5.10
CA THR A 251 32.79 0.13 -4.67
C THR A 251 31.41 -0.14 -5.26
N ARG A 252 31.32 -0.35 -6.59
CA ARG A 252 30.04 -0.67 -7.24
C ARG A 252 29.39 -1.94 -6.69
N ARG A 253 30.16 -2.98 -6.41
CA ARG A 253 29.61 -4.23 -5.86
C ARG A 253 28.97 -3.99 -4.51
N LYS A 254 29.64 -3.24 -3.62
CA LYS A 254 29.12 -2.91 -2.29
C LYS A 254 27.87 -2.04 -2.34
N ILE A 255 27.82 -1.07 -3.25
CA ILE A 255 26.63 -0.24 -3.45
C ILE A 255 25.44 -1.10 -3.94
N LYS A 256 25.66 -2.00 -4.90
CA LYS A 256 24.62 -2.93 -5.38
C LYS A 256 24.12 -3.88 -4.30
N GLU A 257 25.00 -4.36 -3.41
CA GLU A 257 24.61 -5.16 -2.24
C GLU A 257 23.67 -4.39 -1.27
N ALA A 258 23.71 -3.05 -1.32
CA ALA A 258 22.90 -2.14 -0.51
C ALA A 258 21.67 -1.57 -1.25
N ALA A 259 21.41 -2.00 -2.49
CA ALA A 259 20.30 -1.53 -3.28
C ALA A 259 18.95 -1.68 -2.55
N GLY A 260 18.14 -0.61 -2.59
CA GLY A 260 16.86 -0.56 -1.91
C GLY A 260 16.95 -0.28 -0.40
N GLY A 261 18.13 0.08 0.12
CA GLY A 261 18.37 0.44 1.51
C GLY A 261 19.23 1.70 1.65
N ILE A 262 20.00 1.77 2.73
CA ILE A 262 20.91 2.89 3.06
C ILE A 262 22.36 2.40 2.99
N VAL A 263 23.24 3.21 2.42
CA VAL A 263 24.69 3.04 2.51
C VAL A 263 25.22 4.04 3.54
N PHE A 264 25.71 3.52 4.66
CA PHE A 264 26.35 4.31 5.71
C PHE A 264 27.86 4.20 5.54
N VAL A 265 28.49 5.30 5.10
CA VAL A 265 29.95 5.36 4.93
C VAL A 265 30.54 5.95 6.21
N ASP A 266 31.11 5.08 7.04
CA ASP A 266 31.74 5.50 8.27
C ASP A 266 33.09 6.17 7.97
N GLU A 267 33.38 7.25 8.71
CA GLU A 267 34.59 8.06 8.55
C GLU A 267 34.92 8.40 7.09
N ALA A 268 33.91 8.80 6.31
CA ALA A 268 34.03 8.98 4.87
C ALA A 268 35.13 9.99 4.44
N TYR A 269 35.51 10.90 5.33
CA TYR A 269 36.64 11.82 5.13
C TYR A 269 37.96 11.07 4.88
N ARG A 270 38.11 9.83 5.35
CA ARG A 270 39.30 9.01 5.09
C ARG A 270 39.46 8.64 3.62
N LEU A 271 38.42 8.76 2.78
CA LEU A 271 38.52 8.58 1.33
C LEU A 271 39.24 9.74 0.63
N ILE A 272 39.35 10.90 1.30
CA ILE A 272 40.01 12.08 0.78
C ILE A 272 41.46 12.10 1.29
N PRO A 273 42.48 12.13 0.41
CA PRO A 273 43.87 12.20 0.84
C PRO A 273 44.17 13.55 1.53
N LEU A 274 44.76 13.49 2.73
CA LEU A 274 45.11 14.67 3.54
C LEU A 274 46.43 15.34 3.10
N GLN A 275 47.29 14.63 2.37
CA GLN A 275 48.57 15.15 1.87
C GLN A 275 48.84 14.60 0.46
N LYS A 276 49.41 15.45 -0.41
CA LYS A 276 49.95 15.06 -1.72
C LYS A 276 51.25 14.28 -1.54
N THR A 277 51.18 13.10 -0.94
CA THR A 277 52.31 12.16 -0.93
C THR A 277 52.23 11.32 -2.20
N ASP A 278 53.39 11.02 -2.80
CA ASP A 278 53.60 10.27 -4.06
C ASP A 278 52.98 8.84 -4.12
N ASP A 279 52.25 8.44 -3.08
CA ASP A 279 51.61 7.14 -3.01
C ASP A 279 50.22 7.19 -3.66
N LYS A 280 49.92 6.20 -4.50
CA LYS A 280 48.70 6.16 -5.30
C LYS A 280 47.48 5.90 -4.41
N ASP A 281 46.91 6.96 -3.83
CA ASP A 281 45.67 6.87 -3.06
C ASP A 281 44.45 6.69 -4.00
N TYR A 282 43.92 5.47 -4.07
CA TYR A 282 42.72 5.15 -4.85
C TYR A 282 41.41 5.57 -4.17
N GLY A 283 41.44 6.26 -3.01
CA GLY A 283 40.25 6.73 -2.30
C GLY A 283 39.40 7.71 -3.10
N LEU A 284 40.02 8.53 -3.94
CA LEU A 284 39.32 9.46 -4.83
C LEU A 284 38.47 8.72 -5.87
N GLU A 285 38.98 7.63 -6.42
CA GLU A 285 38.26 6.77 -7.38
C GLU A 285 36.98 6.18 -6.75
N ALA A 286 37.05 5.76 -5.48
CA ALA A 286 35.86 5.29 -4.76
C ALA A 286 34.82 6.40 -4.57
N LEU A 287 35.25 7.63 -4.27
CA LEU A 287 34.36 8.76 -4.08
C LEU A 287 33.66 9.16 -5.39
N GLU A 288 34.41 9.25 -6.49
CA GLU A 288 33.87 9.53 -7.83
C GLU A 288 32.82 8.49 -8.24
N GLU A 289 33.09 7.21 -7.96
CA GLU A 289 32.16 6.13 -8.25
C GLU A 289 30.87 6.22 -7.41
N ILE A 290 31.00 6.53 -6.11
CA ILE A 290 29.86 6.78 -5.22
C ILE A 290 29.01 7.93 -5.78
N MET A 291 29.64 9.04 -6.17
CA MET A 291 28.95 10.21 -6.72
C MET A 291 28.25 9.88 -8.04
N SER A 292 28.88 9.10 -8.92
CA SER A 292 28.25 8.65 -10.17
C SER A 292 26.99 7.81 -9.89
N MET A 293 27.04 6.92 -8.89
CA MET A 293 25.89 6.09 -8.52
C MET A 293 24.78 6.86 -7.79
N MET A 294 25.10 7.98 -7.12
CA MET A 294 24.10 8.86 -6.50
C MET A 294 23.12 9.46 -7.50
N ASP A 295 23.58 9.77 -8.71
CA ASP A 295 22.74 10.35 -9.76
C ASP A 295 21.89 9.29 -10.50
N VAL A 296 22.37 8.05 -10.55
CA VAL A 296 21.74 6.94 -11.29
C VAL A 296 20.76 6.17 -10.40
N GLU A 297 21.13 5.85 -9.17
CA GLU A 297 20.33 5.04 -8.24
C GLU A 297 19.55 5.93 -7.27
N ARG A 298 18.35 6.36 -7.70
CA ARG A 298 17.37 7.17 -6.92
C ARG A 298 16.96 6.62 -5.55
N LEU A 299 17.41 5.42 -5.18
CA LEU A 299 16.95 4.64 -4.03
C LEU A 299 18.00 4.50 -2.92
N LEU A 300 19.13 5.21 -3.02
CA LEU A 300 20.20 5.11 -2.03
C LEU A 300 20.35 6.40 -1.24
N LEU A 301 20.21 6.31 0.08
CA LEU A 301 20.64 7.36 0.98
C LEU A 301 22.10 7.12 1.36
N TYR A 302 22.98 8.05 1.02
CA TYR A 302 24.36 8.06 1.51
C TYR A 302 24.41 8.85 2.80
N LEU A 303 24.98 8.24 3.83
CA LEU A 303 25.22 8.87 5.11
C LEU A 303 26.72 9.01 5.32
N LEU A 304 27.23 10.24 5.23
CA LEU A 304 28.64 10.53 5.44
C LEU A 304 28.84 10.94 6.91
N ALA A 305 29.50 10.10 7.70
CA ALA A 305 29.89 10.46 9.06
C ALA A 305 31.24 11.17 9.06
N THR A 306 31.31 12.36 9.65
CA THR A 306 32.57 13.13 9.80
C THR A 306 32.78 13.55 11.24
N VAL A 307 34.04 13.51 11.68
CA VAL A 307 34.47 14.05 12.98
C VAL A 307 34.61 15.57 12.81
N SER A 308 34.00 16.34 13.70
CA SER A 308 34.31 17.76 13.84
C SER A 308 35.70 17.89 14.45
N GLN A 309 36.64 18.51 13.74
CA GLN A 309 37.87 19.03 14.35
C GLN A 309 37.53 20.19 15.29
#